data_AF-A0A8S0QL33-F1
#
_entry.id   AF-A0A8S0QL33-F1
#
_cell.length_a   1.000
_cell.length_b   1.000
_cell.length_c   1.000
_cell.angle_alpha   90.00
_cell.angle_beta   90.00
_cell.angle_gamma   90.00
#
_symmetry.space_group_name_H-M   'P 1'
#
loop_
_entity.id
_entity.type
_entity.pdbx_description
1 polymer ?
#
loop_
_entity_poly.entity_id
_entity_poly.type
_entity_poly.pdbx_seq_one_letter_code
_entity_poly.pdbx_strand_id
1 'polypeptide(L)'
;MVMGPRTSSPYLEDLWEQLVEIAVRIKMEGVTLSQTSFQVELGFENGVVQVIFFVSGYDIRGFVVSQGNPILGVHIYFYSEDVLEVDSPYDSANAPGLGKALCHAFPDADGVFMFKSIPCGIYKLVPIYKGDNTVFDVSPPSFLLSLSHDHTIVTQKFQVTGFSVGGRVVNGNGDGVYAAKIIVDGHERSITDKEGYYKLDQVTSKRYRIEAKKEHYKFEILNDFLVLPNVASISDIKAVSYDICGMVQTISNDYRAKKGDQRISIPQKVVQTQVIVFALIA
;
A
#
# COMPACT_ATOMS: atom_id res chain seq x y z
N MET A 1 -75.74 16.79 -70.45
CA MET A 1 -75.14 17.91 -69.69
C MET A 1 -73.74 17.49 -69.33
N VAL A 2 -72.78 18.25 -69.83
CA VAL A 2 -71.32 18.08 -69.70
C VAL A 2 -70.92 18.18 -68.23
N MET A 3 -69.98 17.35 -67.77
CA MET A 3 -68.97 17.66 -66.74
C MET A 3 -67.78 16.72 -66.99
N GLY A 4 -66.66 17.28 -67.44
CA GLY A 4 -65.43 16.54 -67.75
C GLY A 4 -64.66 16.05 -66.52
N PRO A 5 -63.57 15.30 -66.72
CA PRO A 5 -62.75 14.77 -65.64
C PRO A 5 -62.08 15.92 -64.88
N ARG A 6 -62.21 15.93 -63.54
CA ARG A 6 -61.34 16.75 -62.70
C ARG A 6 -59.95 16.14 -62.75
N THR A 7 -59.07 16.80 -63.47
CA THR A 7 -57.62 16.64 -63.35
C THR A 7 -57.21 16.97 -61.92
N SER A 8 -56.88 15.96 -61.12
CA SER A 8 -56.09 16.16 -59.90
C SER A 8 -54.68 16.56 -60.34
N SER A 9 -54.28 17.76 -59.91
CA SER A 9 -52.95 18.33 -60.14
C SER A 9 -51.85 17.40 -59.62
N PRO A 10 -50.75 17.17 -60.36
CA PRO A 10 -49.61 16.36 -59.92
C PRO A 10 -48.79 17.01 -58.80
N TYR A 11 -49.22 18.16 -58.27
CA TYR A 11 -48.52 18.92 -57.21
C TYR A 11 -49.08 18.69 -55.80
N LEU A 12 -49.84 17.61 -55.58
CA LEU A 12 -50.54 17.36 -54.31
C LEU A 12 -50.26 15.98 -53.69
N GLU A 13 -49.19 15.30 -54.12
CA GLU A 13 -48.68 14.10 -53.44
C GLU A 13 -47.29 14.27 -52.79
N ASP A 14 -46.68 15.46 -52.86
CA ASP A 14 -45.24 15.61 -52.55
C ASP A 14 -44.95 16.51 -51.33
N LEU A 15 -45.79 16.46 -50.30
CA LEU A 15 -45.70 17.39 -49.16
C LEU A 15 -46.09 16.81 -47.78
N TRP A 16 -45.88 15.52 -47.51
CA TRP A 16 -46.32 14.95 -46.21
C TRP A 16 -45.35 14.04 -45.44
N GLU A 17 -44.04 14.06 -45.72
CA GLU A 17 -43.06 13.60 -44.73
C GLU A 17 -41.94 14.64 -44.53
N GLN A 18 -42.29 15.75 -43.88
CA GLN A 18 -41.27 16.53 -43.17
C GLN A 18 -41.09 15.90 -41.79
N LEU A 19 -40.20 14.90 -41.70
CA LEU A 19 -39.65 14.47 -40.42
C LEU A 19 -38.94 15.68 -39.80
N VAL A 20 -39.52 16.25 -38.74
CA VAL A 20 -38.86 17.26 -37.92
C VAL A 20 -37.96 16.50 -36.95
N GLU A 21 -36.68 16.41 -37.28
CA GLU A 21 -35.68 15.80 -36.41
C GLU A 21 -35.22 16.85 -35.38
N ILE A 22 -35.57 16.65 -34.10
CA ILE A 22 -35.08 17.49 -33.00
C ILE A 22 -34.01 16.71 -32.24
N ALA A 23 -32.75 17.15 -32.37
CA ALA A 23 -31.65 16.63 -31.58
C ALA A 23 -31.49 17.46 -30.30
N VAL A 24 -31.80 16.86 -29.15
CA VAL A 24 -31.50 17.47 -27.84
C VAL A 24 -30.05 17.14 -27.48
N ARG A 25 -29.17 18.15 -27.47
CA ARG A 25 -27.79 18.02 -26.98
C ARG A 25 -27.68 18.62 -25.59
N ILE A 26 -27.32 17.80 -24.62
CA ILE A 26 -27.02 18.25 -23.26
C ILE A 26 -25.51 18.34 -23.13
N LYS A 27 -25.00 19.55 -22.88
CA LYS A 27 -23.59 19.78 -22.58
C LYS A 27 -23.47 20.19 -21.12
N MET A 28 -22.90 19.30 -20.30
CA MET A 28 -22.52 19.60 -18.92
C MET A 28 -20.99 19.65 -18.85
N GLU A 29 -20.44 20.72 -18.29
CA GLU A 29 -18.99 20.82 -18.09
C GLU A 29 -18.59 19.98 -16.87
N GLY A 30 -17.55 19.15 -17.02
CA GLY A 30 -17.03 18.35 -15.91
C GLY A 30 -17.89 17.15 -15.49
N VAL A 31 -18.70 16.60 -16.39
CA VAL A 31 -19.48 15.40 -16.09
C VAL A 31 -19.52 14.49 -17.30
N THR A 32 -19.35 13.19 -17.07
CA THR A 32 -19.57 12.18 -18.11
C THR A 32 -21.05 11.79 -18.09
N LEU A 33 -21.73 11.95 -19.23
CA LEU A 33 -23.12 11.53 -19.41
C LEU A 33 -23.15 10.15 -20.05
N SER A 34 -24.11 9.32 -19.67
CA SER A 34 -24.33 8.01 -20.31
C SER A 34 -24.61 8.14 -21.82
N GLN A 35 -25.26 9.23 -22.23
CA GLN A 35 -25.49 9.63 -23.63
C GLN A 35 -25.46 11.16 -23.75
N THR A 36 -24.89 11.67 -24.84
CA THR A 36 -24.72 13.12 -25.09
C THR A 36 -25.78 13.71 -26.04
N SER A 37 -26.53 12.84 -26.73
CA SER A 37 -27.62 13.22 -27.62
C SER A 37 -28.63 12.08 -27.77
N PHE A 38 -29.91 12.44 -27.91
CA PHE A 38 -30.98 11.50 -28.28
C PHE A 38 -31.81 12.10 -29.42
N GLN A 39 -32.23 11.26 -30.35
CA GLN A 39 -33.10 11.62 -31.48
C GLN A 39 -34.53 11.15 -31.18
N VAL A 40 -35.49 12.05 -31.32
CA VAL A 40 -36.91 11.74 -31.19
C VAL A 40 -37.56 11.91 -32.56
N GLU A 41 -38.28 10.90 -33.03
CA GLU A 41 -39.19 11.04 -34.17
C GLU A 41 -40.53 11.61 -33.68
N LEU A 42 -40.99 12.71 -34.29
CA LEU A 42 -42.23 13.35 -33.92
C LEU A 42 -43.35 12.97 -34.90
N GLY A 43 -44.47 12.51 -34.35
CA GLY A 43 -45.76 12.44 -35.04
C GLY A 43 -46.70 13.58 -34.61
N PHE A 44 -47.95 13.56 -35.07
CA PHE A 44 -48.97 14.57 -34.72
C PHE A 44 -49.56 14.43 -33.29
N GLU A 45 -49.06 13.50 -32.48
CA GLU A 45 -49.50 13.25 -31.11
C GLU A 45 -48.42 13.61 -30.08
N ASN A 46 -48.82 13.78 -28.82
CA ASN A 46 -47.88 14.00 -27.72
C ASN A 46 -47.05 12.73 -27.47
N GLY A 47 -45.74 12.80 -27.71
CA GLY A 47 -44.79 11.74 -27.37
C GLY A 47 -44.18 11.95 -25.98
N VAL A 48 -44.15 10.90 -25.15
CA VAL A 48 -43.38 10.89 -23.90
C VAL A 48 -41.99 10.35 -24.20
N VAL A 49 -40.97 11.19 -24.05
CA VAL A 49 -39.57 10.79 -24.22
C VAL A 49 -39.09 10.12 -22.93
N GLN A 50 -39.01 8.78 -22.92
CA GLN A 50 -38.44 8.01 -21.81
C GLN A 50 -36.92 7.86 -21.94
N VAL A 51 -36.21 8.99 -21.99
CA VAL A 51 -34.74 8.98 -22.02
C VAL A 51 -34.24 9.65 -20.77
N ILE A 52 -33.56 8.86 -19.94
CA ILE A 52 -33.00 9.31 -18.67
C ILE A 52 -31.53 9.64 -18.92
N PHE A 53 -31.21 10.93 -18.97
CA PHE A 53 -29.83 11.38 -18.86
C PHE A 53 -29.41 11.27 -17.40
N PHE A 54 -28.39 10.46 -17.11
CA PHE A 54 -27.80 10.40 -15.78
C PHE A 54 -26.31 10.69 -15.85
N VAL A 55 -25.84 11.32 -14.77
CA VAL A 55 -24.42 11.56 -14.52
C VAL A 55 -23.78 10.21 -14.20
N SER A 56 -22.82 9.78 -15.01
CA SER A 56 -22.12 8.50 -14.77
C SER A 56 -21.21 8.56 -13.54
N GLY A 57 -20.87 9.77 -13.08
CA GLY A 57 -20.14 10.05 -11.85
C GLY A 57 -19.15 11.20 -12.03
N TYR A 58 -18.27 11.37 -11.04
CA TYR A 58 -17.28 12.43 -10.99
C TYR A 58 -15.87 11.86 -10.93
N ASP A 59 -14.93 12.57 -11.53
CA ASP A 59 -13.52 12.20 -11.48
C ASP A 59 -12.87 12.57 -10.15
N ILE A 60 -12.05 11.66 -9.63
CA ILE A 60 -11.17 11.89 -8.48
C ILE A 60 -9.73 11.87 -9.00
N ARG A 61 -8.96 12.91 -8.71
CA ARG A 61 -7.53 12.97 -9.03
C ARG A 61 -6.69 13.25 -7.80
N GLY A 62 -5.48 12.71 -7.76
CA GLY A 62 -4.52 12.99 -6.69
C GLY A 62 -3.09 12.72 -7.12
N PHE A 63 -2.16 12.91 -6.20
CA PHE A 63 -0.73 12.87 -6.50
C PHE A 63 0.01 11.89 -5.60
N VAL A 64 0.96 11.17 -6.20
CA VAL A 64 1.93 10.34 -5.50
C VAL A 64 3.33 10.86 -5.79
N VAL A 65 4.12 11.03 -4.74
CA VAL A 65 5.47 11.59 -4.83
C VAL A 65 6.47 10.80 -3.98
N SER A 66 7.74 10.89 -4.32
CA SER A 66 8.86 10.50 -3.46
C SER A 66 9.84 11.67 -3.38
N GLN A 67 10.11 12.14 -2.16
CA GLN A 67 10.96 13.32 -1.91
C GLN A 67 10.55 14.56 -2.75
N GLY A 68 9.25 14.72 -2.99
CA GLY A 68 8.70 15.82 -3.78
C GLY A 68 8.64 15.59 -5.30
N ASN A 69 9.25 14.52 -5.81
CA ASN A 69 9.23 14.17 -7.24
C ASN A 69 8.13 13.16 -7.56
N PRO A 70 7.52 13.21 -8.76
CA PRO A 70 6.62 12.16 -9.25
C PRO A 70 7.23 10.75 -9.17
N ILE A 71 6.40 9.75 -8.87
CA ILE A 71 6.83 8.35 -8.83
C ILE A 71 5.80 7.40 -9.45
N LEU A 72 6.30 6.41 -10.18
CA LEU A 72 5.53 5.34 -10.83
C LEU A 72 5.49 4.07 -9.98
N GLY A 73 4.58 3.15 -10.32
CA GLY A 73 4.51 1.81 -9.72
C GLY A 73 3.77 1.72 -8.39
N VAL A 74 3.25 2.84 -7.88
CA VAL A 74 2.34 2.84 -6.73
C VAL A 74 0.93 2.46 -7.20
N HIS A 75 0.29 1.52 -6.53
CA HIS A 75 -1.11 1.19 -6.76
C HIS A 75 -1.98 1.97 -5.77
N ILE A 76 -2.99 2.68 -6.26
CA ILE A 76 -3.99 3.31 -5.41
C ILE A 76 -5.24 2.44 -5.42
N TYR A 77 -5.56 1.85 -4.28
CA TYR A 77 -6.76 1.04 -4.11
C TYR A 77 -7.91 1.89 -3.56
N PHE A 78 -9.10 1.64 -4.08
CA PHE A 78 -10.31 2.42 -3.82
C PHE A 78 -11.38 1.54 -3.15
N TYR A 79 -11.87 1.99 -2.00
CA TYR A 79 -12.87 1.27 -1.18
C TYR A 79 -14.04 2.17 -0.83
N SER A 80 -15.22 1.58 -0.64
CA SER A 80 -16.39 2.23 -0.05
C SER A 80 -17.17 1.21 0.77
N GLU A 81 -17.90 1.71 1.77
CA GLU A 81 -18.94 0.95 2.46
C GLU A 81 -20.33 1.23 1.86
N ASP A 82 -20.52 2.39 1.22
CA ASP A 82 -21.79 2.84 0.67
C ASP A 82 -22.02 2.36 -0.77
N VAL A 83 -20.93 2.16 -1.53
CA VAL A 83 -20.96 1.81 -2.95
C VAL A 83 -20.40 0.41 -3.18
N LEU A 84 -21.22 -0.45 -3.79
CA LEU A 84 -20.90 -1.87 -3.95
C LEU A 84 -20.06 -2.18 -5.19
N GLU A 85 -20.27 -1.43 -6.28
CA GLU A 85 -19.59 -1.66 -7.56
C GLU A 85 -19.35 -0.32 -8.27
N VAL A 86 -18.24 -0.26 -9.00
CA VAL A 86 -17.85 0.88 -9.85
C VAL A 86 -17.39 0.31 -11.18
N ASP A 87 -17.75 0.97 -12.27
CA ASP A 87 -17.32 0.59 -13.62
C ASP A 87 -15.83 0.96 -13.80
N SER A 88 -14.97 -0.01 -13.50
CA SER A 88 -13.51 0.15 -13.49
C SER A 88 -12.90 -0.57 -14.70
N PRO A 89 -12.02 0.09 -15.47
CA PRO A 89 -11.33 -0.56 -16.59
C PRO A 89 -10.33 -1.64 -16.13
N TYR A 90 -9.96 -1.62 -14.84
CA TYR A 90 -9.11 -2.63 -14.24
C TYR A 90 -9.93 -3.52 -13.31
N ASP A 91 -9.77 -4.84 -13.45
CA ASP A 91 -10.43 -5.83 -12.60
C ASP A 91 -10.26 -5.48 -11.12
N SER A 92 -11.27 -5.86 -10.33
CA SER A 92 -11.22 -5.82 -8.87
C SER A 92 -10.04 -6.66 -8.37
N ALA A 93 -8.88 -6.00 -8.26
CA ALA A 93 -7.68 -6.61 -7.74
C ALA A 93 -7.81 -6.66 -6.21
N ASN A 94 -7.60 -7.85 -5.64
CA ASN A 94 -7.42 -7.97 -4.21
C ASN A 94 -6.19 -7.16 -3.80
N ALA A 95 -6.37 -6.16 -2.94
CA ALA A 95 -5.22 -5.53 -2.32
C ALA A 95 -4.60 -6.52 -1.32
N PRO A 96 -3.27 -6.59 -1.21
CA PRO A 96 -2.61 -7.41 -0.21
C PRO A 96 -3.14 -7.12 1.21
N GLY A 97 -3.87 -8.08 1.79
CA GLY A 97 -4.31 -8.03 3.19
C GLY A 97 -5.49 -7.09 3.51
N LEU A 98 -6.10 -6.40 2.54
CA LEU A 98 -7.21 -5.46 2.78
C LEU A 98 -8.56 -5.85 2.15
N GLY A 99 -8.65 -7.01 1.48
CA GLY A 99 -9.87 -7.49 0.85
C GLY A 99 -10.10 -6.94 -0.57
N LYS A 100 -11.34 -7.10 -1.07
CA LYS A 100 -11.73 -6.76 -2.44
C LYS A 100 -11.89 -5.24 -2.57
N ALA A 101 -11.05 -4.60 -3.37
CA ALA A 101 -11.20 -3.19 -3.72
C ALA A 101 -12.26 -3.02 -4.82
N LEU A 102 -12.91 -1.85 -4.86
CA LEU A 102 -13.84 -1.47 -5.94
C LEU A 102 -13.09 -1.25 -7.25
N CYS A 103 -11.94 -0.60 -7.16
CA CYS A 103 -11.12 -0.19 -8.30
C CYS A 103 -9.66 -0.02 -7.84
N HIS A 104 -8.74 -0.03 -8.79
CA HIS A 104 -7.38 0.43 -8.56
C HIS A 104 -6.90 1.31 -9.73
N ALA A 105 -6.02 2.26 -9.42
CA ALA A 105 -5.41 3.15 -10.39
C ALA A 105 -3.90 3.27 -10.18
N PHE A 106 -3.21 3.66 -11.24
CA PHE A 106 -1.78 3.89 -11.26
C PHE A 106 -1.49 5.37 -11.51
N PRO A 107 -0.52 5.97 -10.81
CA PRO A 107 0.03 7.26 -11.18
C PRO A 107 0.64 7.22 -12.58
N ASP A 108 0.42 8.28 -13.34
CA ASP A 108 1.09 8.53 -14.62
C ASP A 108 2.52 9.09 -14.42
N ALA A 109 3.17 9.49 -15.51
CA ALA A 109 4.54 10.03 -15.50
C ALA A 109 4.69 11.30 -14.64
N ASP A 110 3.60 12.04 -14.43
CA ASP A 110 3.55 13.24 -13.58
C ASP A 110 3.18 12.90 -12.13
N GLY A 111 3.02 11.60 -11.82
CA GLY A 111 2.66 11.10 -10.49
C GLY A 111 1.18 11.28 -10.18
N VAL A 112 0.35 11.51 -11.20
CA VAL A 112 -1.09 11.76 -11.05
C VAL A 112 -1.86 10.46 -11.20
N PHE A 113 -2.63 10.07 -10.19
CA PHE A 113 -3.62 8.99 -10.32
C PHE A 113 -5.00 9.58 -10.55
N MET A 114 -5.86 8.85 -11.26
CA MET A 114 -7.21 9.28 -11.58
C MET A 114 -8.20 8.11 -11.58
N PHE A 115 -9.34 8.33 -10.94
CA PHE A 115 -10.53 7.50 -11.01
C PHE A 115 -11.61 8.28 -11.76
N LYS A 116 -12.31 7.65 -12.70
CA LYS A 116 -13.32 8.31 -13.55
C LYS A 116 -14.71 7.76 -13.28
N SER A 117 -15.73 8.60 -13.50
CA SER A 117 -17.15 8.20 -13.38
C SER A 117 -17.47 7.55 -12.03
N ILE A 118 -17.03 8.17 -10.93
CA ILE A 118 -17.26 7.65 -9.59
C ILE A 118 -18.56 8.21 -9.02
N PRO A 119 -19.49 7.36 -8.53
CA PRO A 119 -20.73 7.83 -7.90
C PRO A 119 -20.48 8.67 -6.64
N CYS A 120 -21.45 9.49 -6.24
CA CYS A 120 -21.39 10.17 -4.95
C CYS A 120 -21.33 9.15 -3.80
N GLY A 121 -20.54 9.44 -2.76
CA GLY A 121 -20.39 8.54 -1.62
C GLY A 121 -19.13 8.81 -0.80
N ILE A 122 -18.92 8.01 0.23
CA ILE A 122 -17.71 8.06 1.06
C ILE A 122 -16.75 6.96 0.62
N TYR A 123 -15.50 7.34 0.44
CA TYR A 123 -14.47 6.49 -0.12
C TYR A 123 -13.18 6.54 0.67
N LYS A 124 -12.47 5.43 0.70
CA LYS A 124 -11.14 5.30 1.28
C LYS A 124 -10.13 4.94 0.20
N LEU A 125 -9.13 5.79 0.03
CA LEU A 125 -7.97 5.59 -0.82
C LEU A 125 -6.85 4.96 0.00
N VAL A 126 -6.23 3.90 -0.51
CA VAL A 126 -5.10 3.21 0.13
C VAL A 126 -3.97 3.04 -0.88
N PRO A 127 -2.84 3.75 -0.72
CA PRO A 127 -1.67 3.55 -1.56
C PRO A 127 -0.91 2.29 -1.13
N ILE A 128 -0.52 1.46 -2.10
CA ILE A 128 0.35 0.32 -1.88
C ILE A 128 1.46 0.39 -2.91
N TYR A 129 2.69 0.45 -2.43
CA TYR A 129 3.87 0.39 -3.29
C TYR A 129 4.71 -0.81 -2.89
N LYS A 130 4.90 -1.74 -3.84
CA LYS A 130 5.58 -3.00 -3.60
C LYS A 130 6.47 -3.33 -4.80
N GLY A 131 7.73 -3.61 -4.53
CA GLY A 131 8.65 -4.28 -5.46
C GLY A 131 8.69 -5.79 -5.21
N ASP A 132 9.53 -6.51 -5.95
CA ASP A 132 9.59 -7.97 -5.90
C ASP A 132 9.81 -8.52 -4.47
N ASN A 133 10.73 -7.91 -3.73
CA ASN A 133 11.15 -8.36 -2.40
C ASN A 133 10.92 -7.33 -1.28
N THR A 134 10.25 -6.21 -1.57
CA THR A 134 10.19 -5.09 -0.62
C THR A 134 8.89 -4.33 -0.73
N VAL A 135 8.35 -3.96 0.42
CA VAL A 135 7.18 -3.10 0.54
C VAL A 135 7.68 -1.71 0.90
N PHE A 136 7.20 -0.71 0.17
CA PHE A 136 7.55 0.68 0.41
C PHE A 136 6.53 1.32 1.34
N ASP A 137 7.02 2.16 2.25
CA ASP A 137 6.18 2.90 3.16
C ASP A 137 5.64 4.15 2.47
N VAL A 138 4.31 4.28 2.48
CA VAL A 138 3.62 5.44 1.91
C VAL A 138 2.84 6.15 3.01
N SER A 139 3.00 7.48 3.08
CA SER A 139 2.34 8.34 4.05
C SER A 139 1.52 9.44 3.34
N PRO A 140 0.25 9.66 3.72
CA PRO A 140 -0.50 8.90 4.71
C PRO A 140 -0.82 7.47 4.21
N PRO A 141 -1.05 6.50 5.12
CA PRO A 141 -1.35 5.11 4.73
C PRO A 141 -2.76 4.94 4.15
N SER A 142 -3.64 5.93 4.34
CA SER A 142 -4.93 6.00 3.68
C SER A 142 -5.48 7.43 3.72
N PHE A 143 -6.42 7.73 2.84
CA PHE A 143 -7.15 9.00 2.84
C PHE A 143 -8.65 8.74 2.70
N LEU A 144 -9.46 9.38 3.56
CA LEU A 144 -10.91 9.32 3.50
C LEU A 144 -11.43 10.53 2.71
N LEU A 145 -12.26 10.28 1.72
CA LEU A 145 -12.81 11.27 0.80
C LEU A 145 -14.33 11.16 0.78
N SER A 146 -15.03 12.29 0.81
CA SER A 146 -16.46 12.37 0.48
C SER A 146 -16.60 12.97 -0.91
N LEU A 147 -17.13 12.20 -1.85
CA LEU A 147 -17.41 12.65 -3.21
C LEU A 147 -18.87 13.08 -3.30
N SER A 148 -19.08 14.32 -3.73
CA SER A 148 -20.40 14.92 -3.96
C SER A 148 -20.59 15.20 -5.45
N HIS A 149 -21.26 16.30 -5.80
CA HIS A 149 -21.63 16.62 -7.18
C HIS A 149 -20.55 17.38 -7.96
N ASP A 150 -19.27 17.14 -7.67
CA ASP A 150 -18.16 17.80 -8.36
C ASP A 150 -16.90 16.92 -8.41
N HIS A 151 -16.09 17.15 -9.44
CA HIS A 151 -14.74 16.62 -9.54
C HIS A 151 -13.92 17.00 -8.33
N THR A 152 -13.15 16.04 -7.81
CA THR A 152 -12.37 16.26 -6.61
C THR A 152 -10.88 16.05 -6.85
N ILE A 153 -10.09 17.00 -6.35
CA ILE A 153 -8.64 16.88 -6.22
C ILE A 153 -8.32 16.52 -4.77
N VAL A 154 -7.69 15.37 -4.58
CA VAL A 154 -7.10 15.01 -3.29
C VAL A 154 -5.86 15.89 -3.09
N THR A 155 -6.01 16.92 -2.26
CA THR A 155 -4.94 17.88 -1.95
C THR A 155 -3.81 17.24 -1.15
N GLN A 156 -4.14 16.23 -0.34
CA GLN A 156 -3.17 15.43 0.39
C GLN A 156 -2.40 14.51 -0.58
N LYS A 157 -1.11 14.78 -0.74
CA LYS A 157 -0.22 13.92 -1.54
C LYS A 157 0.12 12.65 -0.76
N PHE A 158 0.17 11.52 -1.45
CA PHE A 158 0.76 10.30 -0.93
C PHE A 158 2.26 10.32 -1.18
N GLN A 159 3.04 10.25 -0.11
CA GLN A 159 4.50 10.33 -0.17
C GLN A 159 5.12 8.99 0.15
N VAL A 160 5.95 8.47 -0.75
CA VAL A 160 6.84 7.35 -0.45
C VAL A 160 7.93 7.86 0.48
N THR A 161 7.90 7.42 1.74
CA THR A 161 8.79 7.90 2.81
C THR A 161 9.95 6.97 3.10
N GLY A 162 9.86 5.72 2.67
CA GLY A 162 10.89 4.71 2.90
C GLY A 162 10.46 3.35 2.40
N PHE A 163 11.11 2.31 2.91
CA PHE A 163 10.74 0.93 2.68
C PHE A 163 10.88 0.09 3.95
N SER A 164 10.28 -1.09 3.91
CA SER A 164 10.38 -2.11 4.93
C SER A 164 11.48 -3.10 4.58
N VAL A 165 12.33 -3.46 5.55
CA VAL A 165 13.31 -4.55 5.40
C VAL A 165 13.27 -5.48 6.60
N GLY A 166 13.41 -6.78 6.35
CA GLY A 166 13.51 -7.80 7.40
C GLY A 166 14.94 -8.08 7.81
N GLY A 167 15.11 -8.68 8.98
CA GLY A 167 16.37 -9.26 9.43
C GLY A 167 16.13 -10.33 10.48
N ARG A 168 17.20 -10.98 10.94
CA ARG A 168 17.12 -12.03 11.96
C ARG A 168 18.21 -11.87 13.01
N VAL A 169 17.89 -12.22 14.25
CA VAL A 169 18.84 -12.33 15.35
C VAL A 169 18.96 -13.79 15.75
N VAL A 170 20.19 -14.31 15.82
CA VAL A 170 20.45 -15.73 16.08
C VAL A 170 21.46 -15.94 17.22
N ASN A 171 21.32 -17.06 17.91
CA ASN A 171 22.26 -17.50 18.95
C ASN A 171 23.48 -18.19 18.31
N GLY A 172 24.40 -18.69 19.15
CA GLY A 172 25.60 -19.37 18.71
C GLY A 172 25.38 -20.71 17.99
N ASN A 173 24.18 -21.28 18.07
CA ASN A 173 23.79 -22.50 17.36
C ASN A 173 23.05 -22.20 16.05
N GLY A 174 22.74 -20.93 15.76
CA GLY A 174 21.94 -20.50 14.61
C GLY A 174 20.43 -20.45 14.87
N ASP A 175 19.97 -20.72 16.10
CA ASP A 175 18.56 -20.63 16.47
C ASP A 175 18.14 -19.17 16.68
N GLY A 176 16.88 -18.87 16.37
CA GLY A 176 16.31 -17.55 16.54
C GLY A 176 16.30 -17.09 17.99
N VAL A 177 16.65 -15.82 18.22
CA VAL A 177 16.56 -15.22 19.57
C VAL A 177 15.26 -14.44 19.71
N TYR A 178 14.33 -14.96 20.50
CA TYR A 178 13.07 -14.30 20.83
C TYR A 178 13.26 -13.00 21.63
N ALA A 179 12.42 -11.99 21.39
CA ALA A 179 12.32 -10.78 22.21
C ALA A 179 13.63 -9.99 22.39
N ALA A 180 14.51 -10.02 21.39
CA ALA A 180 15.66 -9.12 21.30
C ALA A 180 15.20 -7.77 20.73
N LYS A 181 15.56 -6.69 21.42
CA LYS A 181 15.28 -5.32 20.98
C LYS A 181 16.24 -4.92 19.88
N ILE A 182 15.71 -4.44 18.77
CA ILE A 182 16.50 -3.93 17.64
C ILE A 182 16.63 -2.43 17.76
N ILE A 183 17.87 -1.96 17.81
CA ILE A 183 18.23 -0.56 17.94
C ILE A 183 18.93 -0.13 16.65
N VAL A 184 18.42 0.93 16.03
CA VAL A 184 18.94 1.51 14.79
C VAL A 184 19.31 2.96 15.07
N ASP A 185 20.56 3.33 14.80
CA ASP A 185 21.09 4.68 15.06
C ASP A 185 20.75 5.18 16.49
N GLY A 186 20.84 4.28 17.48
CA GLY A 186 20.57 4.58 18.90
C GLY A 186 19.11 4.51 19.34
N HIS A 187 18.16 4.29 18.42
CA HIS A 187 16.73 4.25 18.72
C HIS A 187 16.16 2.83 18.62
N GLU A 188 15.37 2.40 19.58
CA GLU A 188 14.63 1.14 19.50
C GLU A 188 13.58 1.23 18.39
N ARG A 189 13.59 0.28 17.45
CA ARG A 189 12.72 0.28 16.26
C ARG A 189 11.86 -0.97 16.12
N SER A 190 12.28 -2.10 16.70
CA SER A 190 11.60 -3.38 16.54
C SER A 190 11.98 -4.35 17.65
N ILE A 191 11.24 -5.46 17.75
CA ILE A 191 11.51 -6.56 18.68
C ILE A 191 11.37 -7.87 17.89
N THR A 192 12.29 -8.81 18.10
CA THR A 192 12.27 -10.08 17.38
C THR A 192 11.13 -11.02 17.82
N ASP A 193 10.57 -11.73 16.87
CA ASP A 193 9.61 -12.81 17.10
C ASP A 193 10.28 -14.09 17.62
N LYS A 194 9.50 -15.16 17.84
CA LYS A 194 9.99 -16.42 18.42
C LYS A 194 11.09 -17.09 17.61
N GLU A 195 11.07 -16.87 16.30
CA GLU A 195 12.04 -17.42 15.34
C GLU A 195 13.21 -16.46 15.10
N GLY A 196 13.27 -15.35 15.84
CA GLY A 196 14.35 -14.36 15.80
C GLY A 196 14.19 -13.30 14.70
N TYR A 197 13.11 -13.31 13.94
CA TYR A 197 12.90 -12.34 12.85
C TYR A 197 12.40 -11.00 13.37
N TYR A 198 12.84 -9.93 12.71
CA TYR A 198 12.36 -8.57 12.96
C TYR A 198 12.10 -7.86 11.64
N LYS A 199 11.29 -6.79 11.71
CA LYS A 199 10.98 -5.91 10.58
C LYS A 199 11.32 -4.48 10.96
N LEU A 200 12.00 -3.76 10.07
CA LEU A 200 12.25 -2.33 10.17
C LEU A 200 11.42 -1.61 9.12
N ASP A 201 10.49 -0.78 9.56
CA ASP A 201 9.69 0.09 8.69
C ASP A 201 10.37 1.47 8.53
N GLN A 202 10.02 2.17 7.46
CA GLN A 202 10.47 3.51 7.10
C GLN A 202 11.99 3.62 7.03
N VAL A 203 12.67 2.59 6.52
CA VAL A 203 14.10 2.68 6.21
C VAL A 203 14.33 3.38 4.87
N THR A 204 15.50 3.97 4.71
CA THR A 204 15.90 4.72 3.51
C THR A 204 17.23 4.19 3.00
N SER A 205 17.57 4.50 1.75
CA SER A 205 18.83 4.06 1.13
C SER A 205 20.04 4.81 1.72
N LYS A 206 20.45 4.44 2.93
CA LYS A 206 21.61 5.00 3.63
C LYS A 206 22.32 3.94 4.46
N ARG A 207 23.43 4.34 5.07
CA ARG A 207 24.19 3.53 6.01
C ARG A 207 23.63 3.71 7.41
N TYR A 208 23.43 2.60 8.10
CA TYR A 208 22.88 2.53 9.46
C TYR A 208 23.84 1.83 10.40
N ARG A 209 23.70 2.12 11.70
CA ARG A 209 24.23 1.27 12.76
C ARG A 209 23.10 0.49 13.41
N ILE A 210 23.13 -0.85 13.29
CA ILE A 210 22.08 -1.75 13.76
C ILE A 210 22.63 -2.66 14.87
N GLU A 211 21.93 -2.69 16.00
CA GLU A 211 22.27 -3.45 17.20
C GLU A 211 21.08 -4.29 17.67
N ALA A 212 21.35 -5.46 18.23
CA ALA A 212 20.38 -6.22 19.02
C ALA A 212 20.72 -6.12 20.51
N LYS A 213 19.70 -5.99 21.37
CA LYS A 213 19.86 -5.99 22.83
C LYS A 213 18.90 -6.98 23.48
N LYS A 214 19.45 -7.85 24.30
CA LYS A 214 18.71 -8.77 25.17
C LYS A 214 19.54 -9.05 26.41
N GLU A 215 18.89 -9.23 27.54
CA GLU A 215 19.56 -9.57 28.80
C GLU A 215 20.40 -10.85 28.65
N HIS A 216 21.60 -10.86 29.23
CA HIS A 216 22.59 -11.95 29.17
C HIS A 216 23.17 -12.29 27.80
N TYR A 217 22.79 -11.58 26.74
CA TYR A 217 23.36 -11.77 25.40
C TYR A 217 24.27 -10.58 25.07
N LYS A 218 25.38 -10.87 24.41
CA LYS A 218 26.15 -9.88 23.64
C LYS A 218 26.08 -10.26 22.17
N PHE A 219 25.66 -9.32 21.34
CA PHE A 219 25.54 -9.51 19.90
C PHE A 219 26.63 -8.74 19.17
N GLU A 220 26.92 -9.16 17.94
CA GLU A 220 27.67 -8.33 17.01
C GLU A 220 26.88 -7.07 16.64
N ILE A 221 27.59 -6.06 16.12
CA ILE A 221 27.01 -4.79 15.72
C ILE A 221 27.24 -4.64 14.22
N LEU A 222 26.17 -4.40 13.46
CA LEU A 222 26.25 -4.05 12.05
C LEU A 222 26.53 -2.54 11.95
N ASN A 223 27.81 -2.19 11.91
CA ASN A 223 28.24 -0.80 11.75
C ASN A 223 28.28 -0.41 10.27
N ASP A 224 27.85 0.81 9.98
CA ASP A 224 27.91 1.41 8.65
C ASP A 224 27.28 0.54 7.54
N PHE A 225 26.21 -0.19 7.90
CA PHE A 225 25.56 -1.16 7.03
C PHE A 225 24.64 -0.44 6.03
N LEU A 226 24.90 -0.62 4.74
CA LEU A 226 24.10 -0.03 3.66
C LEU A 226 22.81 -0.84 3.46
N VAL A 227 21.67 -0.20 3.72
CA VAL A 227 20.35 -0.78 3.49
C VAL A 227 19.82 -0.28 2.14
N LEU A 228 19.42 -1.19 1.25
CA LEU A 228 18.88 -0.86 -0.08
C LEU A 228 17.48 -1.46 -0.26
N PRO A 229 16.62 -0.88 -1.13
CA PRO A 229 15.22 -1.29 -1.27
C PRO A 229 14.98 -2.65 -1.91
N ASN A 230 16.02 -3.36 -2.38
CA ASN A 230 15.87 -4.66 -3.06
C ASN A 230 16.59 -5.79 -2.31
N VAL A 231 17.08 -5.54 -1.10
CA VAL A 231 17.71 -6.60 -0.30
C VAL A 231 16.63 -7.48 0.30
N ALA A 232 16.76 -8.80 0.14
CA ALA A 232 15.78 -9.75 0.66
C ALA A 232 15.74 -9.73 2.21
N SER A 233 16.89 -9.52 2.86
CA SER A 233 17.03 -9.40 4.30
C SER A 233 18.34 -8.71 4.66
N ILE A 234 18.36 -8.02 5.79
CA ILE A 234 19.59 -7.62 6.48
C ILE A 234 20.32 -8.89 6.93
N SER A 235 21.65 -8.85 6.95
CA SER A 235 22.47 -9.94 7.47
C SER A 235 22.11 -10.28 8.92
N ASP A 236 22.14 -11.56 9.26
CA ASP A 236 21.86 -12.02 10.62
C ASP A 236 22.76 -11.31 11.65
N ILE A 237 22.18 -10.92 12.78
CA ILE A 237 22.90 -10.41 13.94
C ILE A 237 23.14 -11.58 14.90
N LYS A 238 24.39 -12.00 15.05
CA LYS A 238 24.78 -13.18 15.82
C LYS A 238 25.18 -12.84 17.24
N ALA A 239 24.81 -13.71 18.18
CA ALA A 239 25.33 -13.67 19.54
C ALA A 239 26.83 -14.03 19.55
N VAL A 240 27.67 -13.17 20.12
CA VAL A 240 29.14 -13.37 20.20
C VAL A 240 29.59 -13.91 21.55
N SER A 241 28.86 -13.58 22.62
CA SER A 241 29.12 -14.08 23.97
C SER A 241 27.89 -13.99 24.84
N TYR A 242 27.93 -14.71 25.96
CA TYR A 242 26.86 -14.75 26.95
C TYR A 242 27.39 -14.32 28.32
N ASP A 243 26.55 -13.64 29.09
CA ASP A 243 26.80 -13.43 30.51
C ASP A 243 26.27 -14.66 31.24
N ILE A 244 27.17 -15.40 31.90
CA ILE A 244 26.80 -16.54 32.74
C ILE A 244 27.04 -16.22 34.22
N CYS A 245 26.17 -16.73 35.08
CA CYS A 245 26.40 -16.82 36.51
C CYS A 245 26.68 -18.28 36.89
N GLY A 246 27.58 -18.50 37.84
CA GLY A 246 27.94 -19.85 38.26
C GLY A 246 28.89 -19.84 39.45
N MET A 247 29.02 -20.99 40.10
CA MET A 247 29.93 -21.18 41.22
C MET A 247 31.18 -21.92 40.74
N VAL A 248 32.35 -21.29 40.86
CA VAL A 248 33.62 -21.95 40.58
C VAL A 248 34.01 -22.76 41.81
N GLN A 249 34.00 -24.09 41.70
CA GLN A 249 34.57 -24.98 42.72
C GLN A 249 35.97 -25.41 42.29
N THR A 250 36.98 -25.03 43.09
CA THR A 250 38.37 -25.46 42.89
C THR A 250 38.58 -26.84 43.52
N ILE A 251 39.14 -27.79 42.76
CA ILE A 251 39.39 -29.18 43.21
C ILE A 251 40.69 -29.30 44.04
N SER A 252 41.43 -28.20 44.26
CA SER A 252 42.64 -28.19 45.08
C SER A 252 42.55 -27.19 46.24
N ASN A 253 43.05 -27.63 47.40
CA ASN A 253 43.06 -26.85 48.65
C ASN A 253 44.04 -25.66 48.62
N ASP A 254 44.82 -25.51 47.55
CA ASP A 254 45.93 -24.54 47.48
C ASP A 254 45.53 -23.18 46.87
N TYR A 255 44.35 -23.09 46.25
CA TYR A 255 43.85 -21.84 45.67
C TYR A 255 42.54 -21.40 46.33
N ARG A 256 42.65 -20.56 47.37
CA ARG A 256 41.51 -19.83 47.93
C ARG A 256 41.02 -18.78 46.93
N ALA A 257 40.09 -19.15 46.05
CA ALA A 257 39.32 -18.16 45.29
C ALA A 257 38.50 -17.30 46.26
N LYS A 258 38.56 -15.96 46.10
CA LYS A 258 37.73 -15.04 46.88
C LYS A 258 36.26 -15.32 46.60
N LYS A 259 35.51 -15.66 47.65
CA LYS A 259 34.06 -15.87 47.62
C LYS A 259 33.36 -14.56 47.21
N GLY A 260 32.76 -14.53 46.02
CA GLY A 260 31.98 -13.40 45.51
C GLY A 260 31.35 -13.74 44.17
N ASP A 261 30.21 -13.11 43.87
CA ASP A 261 29.58 -13.21 42.54
C ASP A 261 30.52 -12.66 41.48
N GLN A 262 30.97 -13.52 40.57
CA GLN A 262 31.74 -13.13 39.38
C GLN A 262 30.87 -13.26 38.14
N ARG A 263 30.66 -12.14 37.45
CA ARG A 263 30.14 -12.14 36.08
C ARG A 263 31.27 -12.53 35.13
N ILE A 264 31.13 -13.64 34.44
CA ILE A 264 32.09 -14.12 33.45
C ILE A 264 31.40 -14.07 32.09
N SER A 265 31.97 -13.34 31.13
CA SER A 265 31.51 -13.38 29.75
C SER A 265 32.30 -14.47 29.00
N ILE A 266 31.61 -15.53 28.58
CA ILE A 266 32.25 -16.61 27.83
C ILE A 266 32.08 -16.37 26.33
N PRO A 267 33.18 -16.29 25.55
CA PRO A 267 33.08 -16.19 24.10
C PRO A 267 32.61 -17.52 23.53
N GLN A 268 31.77 -17.46 22.49
CA GLN A 268 31.15 -18.64 21.88
C GLN A 268 32.15 -19.74 21.47
N LYS A 269 33.36 -19.37 21.03
CA LYS A 269 34.43 -20.33 20.66
C LYS A 269 34.87 -21.26 21.80
N VAL A 270 34.72 -20.84 23.05
CA VAL A 270 35.14 -21.64 24.22
C VAL A 270 34.08 -22.68 24.58
N VAL A 271 32.80 -22.46 24.23
CA VAL A 271 31.71 -23.41 24.53
C VAL A 271 31.84 -24.72 23.73
N GLN A 272 32.52 -24.70 22.58
CA GLN A 272 32.75 -25.90 21.75
C GLN A 272 33.96 -26.74 22.17
N THR A 273 34.84 -26.23 23.04
CA THR A 273 35.96 -27.00 23.59
C THR A 273 35.60 -27.38 25.01
N GLN A 274 35.70 -28.66 25.40
CA GLN A 274 35.34 -29.16 26.73
C GLN A 274 36.00 -28.35 27.86
N VAL A 275 35.33 -27.30 28.32
CA VAL A 275 35.57 -26.70 29.63
C VAL A 275 34.38 -27.10 30.47
N ILE A 276 34.59 -28.08 31.35
CA ILE A 276 33.61 -28.48 32.35
C ILE A 276 33.49 -27.33 33.34
N VAL A 277 32.63 -26.35 33.02
CA VAL A 277 32.09 -25.39 33.98
C VAL A 277 30.74 -25.95 34.38
N PHE A 278 30.59 -26.41 35.63
CA PHE A 278 29.29 -26.69 36.21
C PHE A 278 28.56 -25.34 36.43
N ALA A 279 27.94 -24.82 35.37
CA ALA A 279 27.00 -23.72 35.47
C ALA A 279 25.62 -24.31 35.78
N LEU A 280 25.16 -24.15 37.02
CA LEU A 280 23.75 -24.31 37.35
C LEU A 280 23.00 -23.16 36.65
N ILE A 281 22.30 -23.49 35.57
CA ILE A 281 21.28 -22.61 35.01
C ILE A 281 20.15 -22.56 36.05
N ALA A 282 20.04 -21.45 36.77
CA ALA A 282 18.92 -21.15 37.65
C ALA A 282 18.08 -20.04 37.02
#